data_AF-A0AA97AQH6-F1
#
_entry.id   AF-A0AA97AQH6-F1
#
_cell.length_a   1.000
_cell.length_b   1.000
_cell.length_c   1.000
_cell.angle_alpha   90.00
_cell.angle_beta   90.00
_cell.angle_gamma   90.00
#
_symmetry.space_group_name_H-M   'P 1'
#
loop_
_entity.id
_entity.type
_entity.pdbx_description
1 polymer ?
#
loop_
_entity_poly.entity_id
_entity_poly.type
_entity_poly.pdbx_seq_one_letter_code
_entity_poly.pdbx_strand_id
1 'polypeptide(L)' 'MTPKSGVFLAGSCIAAIAAVGSIFELSSGQPQLGSVVTSVILALAIPLTGILFYAAVQDARANQ' A
#
# COMPACT_ATOMS: atom_id res chain seq x y z
N MET A 1 16.71 -4.02 12.92
CA MET A 1 15.41 -3.45 12.50
C MET A 1 14.98 -2.44 13.53
N THR A 2 14.87 -1.17 13.16
CA THR A 2 14.30 -0.17 14.07
C THR A 2 12.78 -0.37 14.16
N PRO A 3 12.16 -0.09 15.32
CA PRO A 3 10.70 -0.09 15.45
C PRO A 3 10.03 0.78 14.37
N LYS A 4 10.69 1.89 14.00
CA LYS A 4 10.25 2.81 12.95
C LYS A 4 10.20 2.16 11.55
N SER A 5 11.26 1.47 11.13
CA SER A 5 11.26 0.72 9.86
C SER A 5 10.19 -0.38 9.84
N GLY A 6 9.96 -1.03 10.99
CA GLY A 6 8.87 -2.01 11.15
C GLY A 6 7.48 -1.42 10.91
N VAL A 7 7.22 -0.21 11.43
CA VAL A 7 5.94 0.49 11.21
C VAL A 7 5.75 0.88 9.75
N PHE A 8 6.78 1.41 9.09
CA PHE A 8 6.71 1.74 7.66
C PHE A 8 6.50 0.50 6.79
N LEU A 9 7.18 -0.61 7.11
CA LEU A 9 7.00 -1.87 6.39
C LEU A 9 5.59 -2.44 6.60
N ALA A 10 5.06 -2.41 7.82
CA ALA A 10 3.68 -2.85 8.10
C ALA A 10 2.66 -2.00 7.34
N GLY A 11 2.84 -0.68 7.31
CA GLY A 11 2.00 0.22 6.51
C GLY A 11 2.08 -0.08 5.01
N SER A 12 3.28 -0.37 4.50
CA SER A 12 3.47 -0.79 3.09
C SER A 12 2.73 -2.09 2.79
N CYS A 13 2.73 -3.06 3.71
CA CYS A 13 1.99 -4.30 3.53
C CYS A 13 0.47 -4.08 3.47
N ILE A 14 -0.07 -3.22 4.36
CA ILE A 14 -1.50 -2.89 4.36
C ILE A 14 -1.89 -2.18 3.05
N ALA A 15 -1.07 -1.22 2.60
CA ALA A 15 -1.30 -0.53 1.33
C ALA A 15 -1.26 -1.51 0.13
N ALA A 16 -0.34 -2.46 0.12
CA ALA A 16 -0.28 -3.50 -0.91
C ALA A 16 -1.53 -4.40 -0.90
N ILE A 17 -2.02 -4.82 0.28
CA ILE A 17 -3.25 -5.61 0.41
C ILE A 17 -4.45 -4.83 -0.14
N ALA A 18 -4.57 -3.54 0.19
CA ALA A 18 -5.64 -2.68 -0.31
C ALA A 18 -5.58 -2.50 -1.83
N ALA A 19 -4.38 -2.38 -2.41
CA ALA A 19 -4.19 -2.31 -3.85
C ALA A 19 -4.65 -3.60 -4.55
N VAL A 20 -4.23 -4.77 -4.07
CA VAL A 20 -4.64 -6.06 -4.65
C VAL A 20 -6.16 -6.25 -4.57
N GLY A 21 -6.77 -5.97 -3.41
CA GLY A 21 -8.22 -6.04 -3.24
C GLY A 21 -8.97 -5.12 -4.20
N SER A 22 -8.47 -3.90 -4.40
CA SER A 22 -9.06 -2.92 -5.33
C SER A 22 -8.96 -3.36 -6.79
N ILE A 23 -7.86 -4.00 -7.19
CA ILE A 23 -7.69 -4.57 -8.53
C ILE A 23 -8.71 -5.69 -8.76
N PHE A 24 -8.89 -6.60 -7.80
CA PHE A 24 -9.88 -7.68 -7.89
C PHE A 24 -11.31 -7.14 -7.95
N GLU A 25 -11.66 -6.16 -7.11
CA GLU A 25 -12.97 -5.49 -7.12
C GLU A 25 -13.26 -4.80 -8.45
N LEU A 26 -12.30 -4.07 -9.03
CA LEU A 26 -12.48 -3.42 -10.34
C LEU A 26 -12.55 -4.45 -11.48
N SER A 27 -11.80 -5.54 -11.37
CA SER A 27 -11.76 -6.60 -12.39
C SER A 27 -13.00 -7.50 -12.36
N SER A 28 -13.76 -7.53 -11.27
CA SER A 28 -14.99 -8.33 -11.14
C SER A 28 -16.16 -7.79 -11.98
N GLY A 29 -16.07 -6.55 -12.47
CA GLY A 29 -17.08 -5.89 -13.28
C GLY A 29 -18.24 -5.27 -12.49
N GLN A 30 -18.42 -5.63 -11.22
CA GLN A 30 -19.44 -5.05 -10.33
C GLN A 30 -18.81 -4.66 -8.98
N PRO A 31 -18.04 -3.56 -8.93
CA PRO A 31 -17.40 -3.12 -7.70
C PRO A 31 -18.43 -2.72 -6.65
N GLN A 32 -18.38 -3.37 -5.48
CA GLN A 32 -19.30 -3.16 -4.35
C GLN A 32 -19.16 -1.75 -3.75
N LEU A 33 -17.92 -1.24 -3.67
CA LEU A 33 -17.61 0.13 -3.22
C LEU A 33 -17.87 1.19 -4.31
N GLY A 34 -18.16 0.75 -5.53
CA GLY A 34 -18.26 1.61 -6.71
C GLY A 34 -16.91 1.85 -7.38
N SER A 35 -16.91 1.95 -8.72
CA SER A 35 -15.70 2.05 -9.54
C SER A 35 -14.85 3.29 -9.20
N VAL A 36 -15.49 4.42 -8.87
CA VAL A 36 -14.81 5.68 -8.53
C VAL A 36 -14.07 5.54 -7.20
N VAL A 37 -14.71 4.99 -6.16
CA VAL A 37 -14.07 4.85 -4.84
C VAL A 37 -12.92 3.86 -4.91
N THR A 38 -13.13 2.69 -5.50
CA THR A 38 -12.10 1.65 -5.61
C THR A 38 -10.90 2.10 -6.46
N SER A 39 -11.12 2.87 -7.52
CA SER A 39 -10.03 3.42 -8.34
C SER A 39 -9.23 4.49 -7.60
N VAL A 40 -9.87 5.34 -6.78
CA VAL A 40 -9.17 6.31 -5.93
C VAL A 40 -8.32 5.60 -4.87
N ILE A 41 -8.86 4.57 -4.21
CA ILE A 41 -8.11 3.75 -3.25
C ILE A 41 -6.89 3.13 -3.93
N LEU A 42 -7.07 2.53 -5.11
CA LEU A 42 -5.97 1.94 -5.88
C LEU A 42 -4.90 2.97 -6.26
N ALA A 43 -5.33 4.14 -6.76
CA ALA A 43 -4.45 5.23 -7.17
C ALA A 43 -3.63 5.79 -6.00
N LEU A 44 -4.15 5.75 -4.77
CA LEU A 44 -3.41 6.14 -3.57
C LEU A 44 -2.57 5.01 -3.00
N ALA A 45 -3.06 3.78 -3.01
CA ALA A 45 -2.39 2.62 -2.42
C ALA A 45 -1.09 2.24 -3.15
N ILE A 46 -1.07 2.33 -4.49
CA ILE A 46 0.13 2.07 -5.30
C ILE A 46 1.31 2.97 -4.89
N PRO A 47 1.19 4.31 -4.92
CA PRO A 47 2.28 5.19 -4.51
C PRO A 47 2.58 5.10 -3.01
N LEU A 48 1.57 4.93 -2.14
CA LEU A 48 1.80 4.74 -0.70
C LEU A 48 2.68 3.53 -0.42
N THR A 49 2.43 2.42 -1.11
CA THR A 49 3.24 1.19 -0.98
C THR A 49 4.70 1.49 -1.32
N GLY A 50 4.96 2.14 -2.46
CA GLY A 50 6.32 2.50 -2.88
C GLY A 50 7.03 3.44 -1.90
N ILE A 51 6.33 4.48 -1.44
CA ILE A 51 6.88 5.48 -0.51
C ILE A 51 7.19 4.84 0.85
N LEU A 52 6.25 4.09 1.42
CA LEU A 52 6.41 3.44 2.72
C LEU A 52 7.50 2.37 2.68
N PHE A 53 7.56 1.59 1.60
CA PHE A 53 8.64 0.62 1.41
C PHE A 53 10.00 1.29 1.30
N TYR A 54 10.11 2.35 0.48
CA TYR A 54 11.35 3.12 0.34
C TYR A 54 11.79 3.72 1.68
N ALA A 55 10.87 4.35 2.41
CA ALA A 55 11.14 4.89 3.74
C ALA A 55 11.60 3.79 4.72
N ALA A 56 10.94 2.63 4.72
CA ALA A 56 11.33 1.49 5.54
C ALA A 56 12.76 1.01 5.24
N VAL A 57 13.13 0.93 3.96
CA VAL A 57 14.47 0.54 3.52
C VAL A 57 15.51 1.61 3.88
N GLN A 58 15.19 2.89 3.70
CA GLN A 58 16.09 3.98 4.05
C GLN A 58 16.37 4.02 5.56
N ASP A 59 15.33 3.91 6.39
CA ASP A 59 15.46 3.82 7.86
C ASP A 59 16.23 2.57 8.28
N ALA A 60 16.01 1.42 7.63
CA ALA A 60 16.74 0.19 7.92
C ALA A 60 18.23 0.32 7.58
N ARG A 61 18.57 0.98 6.47
CA ARG A 61 19.95 1.23 6.03
C ARG A 61 20.65 2.26 6.92
N ALA A 62 19.95 3.32 7.32
CA ALA A 62 20.52 4.34 8.21
C ALA A 62 20.78 3.82 9.63
N ASN A 63 20.16 2.70 10.02
CA ASN A 63 20.31 2.06 11.32
C ASN A 63 20.84 0.62 11.19
N GLN A 64 21.61 0.34 10.14
CA GLN A 64 22.48 -0.84 10.03
C GLN A 64 23.78 -0.61 10.80
#